data_AF-A0A7J6RGI4-F1
#
_entry.id   AF-A0A7J6RGI4-F1
#
_cell.length_a   1.000
_cell.length_b   1.000
_cell.length_c   1.000
_cell.angle_alpha   90.00
_cell.angle_beta   90.00
_cell.angle_gamma   90.00
#
_symmetry.space_group_name_H-M   'P 1'
#
loop_
_entity.id
_entity.type
_entity.pdbx_description
1 polymer ?
#
loop_
_entity_poly.entity_id
_entity_poly.type
_entity_poly.pdbx_seq_one_letter_code
_entity_poly.pdbx_strand_id
1 'polypeptide(L)'
;MHDIETAMLGCIIPADSYDTLQAIQTATKLYMGPMSAKITTGEKMEISKRMSRIMNSTYMEEDEKLRQLKDQIEDYNQELRTNHIRDRDVQNIQPQSIGLFQEAMWYIKHVAIVLLSMFIAVPSLMLFAPVAMICQNLSLKEKSRALAASSVKYKAFDVVASYKIMVAIVIVPIYNLLLSIILVKMVPFFSFISLPFVYFVFTPIVQYLAVIASDAFVGNIKRIARRVRIYKKGRRTLREQRNRLVRKLRIAVNEYGPKVLGPDFEEKRILKNEDVENIDATQVSSLASTARSYLGSVKQDLHDFDVDVIPEDLVEIISSVFSTAGHAVRREVSME
;
A
#
# COMPACT_ATOMS: atom_id res chain seq x y z
N MET A 1 5.19 12.18 -36.91
CA MET A 1 3.99 11.52 -36.32
C MET A 1 4.34 10.16 -35.73
N HIS A 2 5.07 9.31 -36.46
CA HIS A 2 5.46 7.97 -35.97
C HIS A 2 6.26 7.98 -34.65
N ASP A 3 7.15 8.95 -34.45
CA ASP A 3 7.91 9.08 -33.19
C ASP A 3 7.03 9.44 -31.99
N ILE A 4 6.02 10.28 -32.21
CA ILE A 4 5.06 10.70 -31.18
C ILE A 4 4.16 9.51 -30.82
N GLU A 5 3.68 8.78 -31.82
CA GLU A 5 2.89 7.57 -31.62
C GLU A 5 3.69 6.51 -30.85
N THR A 6 4.95 6.28 -31.24
CA THR A 6 5.85 5.35 -30.56
C THR A 6 6.14 5.79 -29.12
N ALA A 7 6.35 7.08 -28.89
CA ALA A 7 6.54 7.63 -27.54
C ALA A 7 5.27 7.48 -26.68
N MET A 8 4.08 7.70 -27.26
CA MET A 8 2.80 7.51 -26.58
C MET A 8 2.56 6.04 -26.24
N LEU A 9 2.73 5.13 -27.21
CA LEU A 9 2.65 3.68 -26.97
C LEU A 9 3.69 3.23 -25.95
N GLY A 10 4.85 3.89 -25.89
CA GLY A 10 5.87 3.68 -24.88
C GLY A 10 5.40 3.94 -23.44
N CYS A 11 4.38 4.80 -23.26
CA CYS A 11 3.84 5.25 -21.98
C CYS A 11 2.48 4.62 -21.62
N ILE A 12 1.91 3.79 -22.49
CA ILE A 12 0.59 3.18 -22.33
C ILE A 12 0.75 1.69 -21.95
N ILE A 13 -0.12 1.23 -21.05
CA ILE A 13 -0.28 -0.19 -20.74
C ILE A 13 -1.55 -0.67 -21.44
N PRO A 14 -1.46 -1.44 -22.53
CA PRO A 14 -2.64 -1.92 -23.23
C PRO A 14 -3.40 -2.94 -22.37
N ALA A 15 -4.72 -2.85 -22.36
CA ALA A 15 -5.60 -3.78 -21.66
C ALA A 15 -6.99 -3.71 -22.28
N ASP A 16 -7.62 -4.87 -22.50
CA ASP A 16 -8.93 -4.96 -23.16
C ASP A 16 -10.07 -4.44 -22.29
N SER A 17 -9.92 -4.53 -20.97
CA SER A 17 -10.92 -4.07 -20.00
C SER A 17 -10.26 -3.44 -18.76
N TYR A 18 -11.05 -2.68 -18.01
CA TYR A 18 -10.61 -2.10 -16.74
C TYR A 18 -10.23 -3.17 -15.71
N ASP A 19 -10.87 -4.33 -15.73
CA ASP A 19 -10.58 -5.43 -14.80
C ASP A 19 -9.29 -6.15 -15.20
N THR A 20 -9.08 -6.40 -16.50
CA THR A 20 -7.81 -6.89 -17.03
C THR A 20 -6.66 -5.93 -16.66
N LEU A 21 -6.85 -4.61 -16.79
CA LEU A 21 -5.85 -3.62 -16.39
C LEU A 21 -5.50 -3.73 -14.89
N GLN A 22 -6.49 -3.94 -14.03
CA GLN A 22 -6.26 -4.11 -12.60
C GLN A 22 -5.56 -5.42 -12.28
N ALA A 23 -5.90 -6.51 -12.98
CA ALA A 23 -5.22 -7.79 -12.87
C ALA A 23 -3.74 -7.63 -13.25
N ILE A 24 -3.45 -6.99 -14.39
CA ILE A 24 -2.09 -6.66 -14.83
C ILE A 24 -1.35 -5.86 -13.76
N GLN A 25 -1.92 -4.74 -13.30
CA GLN A 25 -1.27 -3.91 -12.28
C GLN A 25 -1.03 -4.65 -10.95
N THR A 26 -1.95 -5.54 -10.58
CA THR A 26 -1.83 -6.34 -9.35
C THR A 26 -0.74 -7.39 -9.52
N ALA A 27 -0.73 -8.10 -10.66
CA ALA A 27 0.33 -9.04 -11.02
C ALA A 27 1.70 -8.37 -11.04
N THR A 28 1.83 -7.21 -11.66
CA THR A 28 3.10 -6.45 -11.69
C THR A 28 3.57 -6.10 -10.28
N LYS A 29 2.67 -5.69 -9.37
CA LYS A 29 3.02 -5.43 -7.96
C LYS A 29 3.42 -6.70 -7.20
N LEU A 30 2.71 -7.79 -7.41
CA LEU A 30 3.03 -9.10 -6.82
C LEU A 30 4.41 -9.58 -7.29
N TYR A 31 4.70 -9.44 -8.58
CA TYR A 31 5.98 -9.81 -9.19
C TYR A 31 7.16 -8.98 -8.65
N MET A 32 7.00 -7.65 -8.55
CA MET A 32 8.06 -6.79 -7.97
C MET A 32 8.30 -7.04 -6.49
N GLY A 33 7.25 -7.37 -5.73
CA GLY A 33 7.33 -7.60 -4.30
C GLY A 33 8.12 -6.50 -3.56
N PRO A 34 9.07 -6.86 -2.67
CA PRO A 34 9.85 -5.89 -1.88
C PRO A 34 10.79 -5.03 -2.71
N MET A 35 11.14 -5.44 -3.92
CA MET A 35 12.01 -4.65 -4.79
C MET A 35 11.32 -3.44 -5.39
N SER A 36 10.00 -3.32 -5.29
CA SER A 36 9.27 -2.16 -5.80
C SER A 36 9.81 -0.81 -5.27
N ALA A 37 10.48 -0.80 -4.10
CA ALA A 37 11.13 0.41 -3.58
C ALA A 37 12.45 0.77 -4.28
N LYS A 38 13.17 -0.20 -4.85
CA LYS A 38 14.47 -0.03 -5.52
C LYS A 38 14.36 0.22 -7.03
N ILE A 39 13.23 -0.19 -7.64
CA ILE A 39 12.99 -0.09 -9.08
C ILE A 39 12.51 1.33 -9.45
N THR A 40 13.08 1.89 -10.51
CA THR A 40 12.71 3.21 -11.06
C THR A 40 11.30 3.20 -11.68
N THR A 41 10.71 4.37 -11.86
CA THR A 41 9.37 4.49 -12.47
C THR A 41 9.34 3.98 -13.92
N GLY A 42 10.42 4.19 -14.68
CA GLY A 42 10.54 3.71 -16.06
C GLY A 42 10.57 2.18 -16.14
N GLU A 43 11.37 1.54 -15.29
CA GLU A 43 11.42 0.08 -15.20
C GLU A 43 10.08 -0.52 -14.74
N LYS A 44 9.38 0.12 -13.78
CA LYS A 44 8.03 -0.31 -13.37
C LYS A 44 7.05 -0.29 -14.53
N MET A 45 7.12 0.74 -15.37
CA MET A 45 6.31 0.85 -16.58
C MET A 45 6.65 -0.29 -17.55
N GLU A 46 7.94 -0.57 -17.76
CA GLU A 46 8.37 -1.65 -18.62
C GLU A 46 7.91 -3.04 -18.15
N ILE A 47 8.05 -3.35 -16.86
CA ILE A 47 7.51 -4.59 -16.27
C ILE A 47 6.00 -4.66 -16.49
N SER A 48 5.28 -3.55 -16.32
CA SER A 48 3.82 -3.50 -16.50
C SER A 48 3.44 -3.75 -17.96
N LYS A 49 4.19 -3.21 -18.93
CA LYS A 49 4.00 -3.45 -20.36
C LYS A 49 4.28 -4.91 -20.73
N ARG A 50 5.34 -5.51 -20.18
CA ARG A 50 5.66 -6.92 -20.39
C ARG A 50 4.59 -7.84 -19.80
N MET A 51 4.10 -7.51 -18.60
CA MET A 51 3.00 -8.23 -17.97
C MET A 51 1.70 -8.13 -18.78
N SER A 52 1.38 -6.93 -19.28
CA SER A 52 0.29 -6.72 -20.24
C SER A 52 0.49 -7.55 -21.52
N ARG A 53 1.72 -7.62 -22.05
CA ARG A 53 2.22 -8.59 -23.03
C ARG A 53 1.62 -10.00 -22.84
N ILE A 54 2.00 -10.57 -21.70
CA ILE A 54 1.69 -11.96 -21.33
C ILE A 54 0.18 -12.12 -21.10
N MET A 55 -0.40 -11.21 -20.32
CA MET A 55 -1.82 -11.22 -19.96
C MET A 55 -2.75 -10.73 -21.07
N ASN A 56 -2.28 -10.37 -22.26
CA ASN A 56 -3.15 -10.16 -23.43
C ASN A 56 -2.73 -11.07 -24.60
N SER A 57 -1.91 -12.09 -24.35
CA SER A 57 -1.48 -13.03 -25.39
C SER A 57 -2.55 -14.07 -25.70
N THR A 58 -2.49 -14.68 -26.88
CA THR A 58 -3.38 -15.77 -27.31
C THR A 58 -3.39 -16.93 -26.31
N TYR A 59 -2.28 -17.15 -25.59
CA TYR A 59 -2.17 -18.17 -24.55
C TYR A 59 -3.17 -18.01 -23.41
N MET A 60 -3.77 -16.83 -23.23
CA MET A 60 -4.80 -16.66 -22.20
C MET A 60 -6.16 -17.27 -22.59
N GLU A 61 -6.41 -17.46 -23.89
CA GLU A 61 -7.57 -18.20 -24.38
C GLU A 61 -7.29 -19.71 -24.48
N GLU A 62 -6.05 -20.08 -24.77
CA GLU A 62 -5.64 -21.47 -25.02
C GLU A 62 -5.28 -22.25 -23.75
N ASP A 63 -4.69 -21.60 -22.74
CA ASP A 63 -4.16 -22.28 -21.55
C ASP A 63 -4.95 -21.96 -20.28
N GLU A 64 -5.55 -23.00 -19.71
CA GLU A 64 -6.32 -22.95 -18.47
C GLU A 64 -5.51 -22.43 -17.27
N LYS A 65 -4.20 -22.69 -17.23
CA LYS A 65 -3.34 -22.27 -16.10
C LYS A 65 -3.26 -20.75 -16.01
N LEU A 66 -3.09 -20.08 -17.13
CA LEU A 66 -2.94 -18.62 -17.19
C LEU A 66 -4.28 -17.93 -16.88
N ARG A 67 -5.39 -18.49 -17.36
CA ARG A 67 -6.74 -18.05 -17.02
C ARG A 67 -7.03 -18.17 -15.52
N GLN A 68 -6.78 -19.33 -14.93
CA GLN A 68 -6.96 -19.53 -13.48
C GLN A 68 -6.08 -18.61 -12.64
N LEU A 69 -4.87 -18.30 -13.10
CA LEU A 69 -4.00 -17.34 -12.42
C LEU A 69 -4.61 -15.93 -12.43
N LYS A 70 -5.14 -15.49 -13.58
CA LYS A 70 -5.81 -14.20 -13.69
C LYS A 70 -7.01 -14.13 -12.74
N ASP A 71 -7.88 -15.13 -12.75
CA ASP A 71 -9.07 -15.18 -11.88
C ASP A 71 -8.68 -15.13 -10.40
N GLN A 72 -7.65 -15.88 -9.99
CA GLN A 72 -7.17 -15.86 -8.61
C GLN A 72 -6.57 -14.50 -8.20
N ILE A 73 -5.97 -13.77 -9.14
CA ILE A 73 -5.47 -12.41 -8.89
C ILE A 73 -6.63 -11.42 -8.75
N GLU A 74 -7.67 -11.56 -9.56
CA GLU A 74 -8.88 -10.74 -9.49
C GLU A 74 -9.63 -10.97 -8.17
N ASP A 75 -9.84 -12.23 -7.80
CA ASP A 75 -10.44 -12.63 -6.52
C ASP A 75 -9.67 -12.05 -5.33
N TYR A 76 -8.34 -12.16 -5.34
CA TYR A 76 -7.48 -11.57 -4.31
C TYR A 76 -7.63 -10.05 -4.24
N ASN A 77 -7.61 -9.37 -5.39
CA ASN A 77 -7.79 -7.91 -5.44
C ASN A 77 -9.18 -7.49 -4.95
N GLN A 78 -10.23 -8.26 -5.29
CA GLN A 78 -11.59 -8.04 -4.79
C GLN A 78 -11.69 -8.28 -3.29
N GLU A 79 -11.05 -9.33 -2.76
CA GLU A 79 -10.99 -9.61 -1.33
C GLU A 79 -10.31 -8.45 -0.58
N LEU A 80 -9.17 -7.96 -1.07
CA LEU A 80 -8.50 -6.81 -0.47
C LEU A 80 -9.38 -5.55 -0.48
N ARG A 81 -10.07 -5.28 -1.60
CA ARG A 81 -10.96 -4.11 -1.74
C ARG A 81 -12.14 -4.15 -0.80
N THR A 82 -12.80 -5.30 -0.72
CA THR A 82 -13.97 -5.53 0.15
C THR A 82 -13.58 -5.33 1.61
N ASN A 83 -12.37 -5.74 2.00
CA ASN A 83 -11.83 -5.54 3.34
C ASN A 83 -11.14 -4.18 3.54
N HIS A 84 -11.12 -3.32 2.50
CA HIS A 84 -10.40 -2.03 2.48
C HIS A 84 -8.92 -2.13 2.90
N ILE A 85 -8.27 -3.24 2.55
CA ILE A 85 -6.85 -3.51 2.78
C ILE A 85 -6.08 -3.16 1.51
N ARG A 86 -4.83 -2.70 1.64
CA ARG A 86 -3.94 -2.46 0.50
C ARG A 86 -2.91 -3.58 0.43
N ASP A 87 -2.53 -4.01 -0.78
CA ASP A 87 -1.52 -5.07 -0.97
C ASP A 87 -0.20 -4.74 -0.26
N ARG A 88 0.28 -3.48 -0.34
CA ARG A 88 1.48 -3.04 0.39
C ARG A 88 1.38 -3.25 1.91
N ASP A 89 0.18 -3.18 2.47
CA ASP A 89 -0.03 -3.37 3.91
C ASP A 89 0.01 -4.88 4.26
N VAL A 90 -0.35 -5.76 3.31
CA VAL A 90 -0.21 -7.23 3.38
C VAL A 90 1.26 -7.65 3.22
N GLN A 91 1.96 -7.07 2.25
CA GLN A 91 3.39 -7.29 2.03
C GLN A 91 4.22 -6.89 3.25
N ASN A 92 3.87 -5.76 3.89
CA ASN A 92 4.53 -5.27 5.11
C ASN A 92 3.98 -5.92 6.39
N ILE A 93 3.21 -7.01 6.28
CA ILE A 93 2.91 -7.83 7.45
C ILE A 93 4.23 -8.47 7.89
N GLN A 94 4.71 -8.04 9.05
CA GLN A 94 5.85 -8.67 9.67
C GLN A 94 5.50 -10.14 9.96
N PRO A 95 6.41 -11.08 9.70
CA PRO A 95 6.22 -12.46 10.13
C PRO A 95 5.98 -12.46 11.64
N GLN A 96 5.14 -13.37 12.12
CA GLN A 96 4.68 -13.38 13.52
C GLN A 96 5.81 -13.57 14.55
N SER A 97 7.00 -13.95 14.08
CA SER A 97 8.24 -14.05 14.83
C SER A 97 8.87 -12.70 15.19
N ILE A 98 8.44 -11.59 14.59
CA ILE A 98 8.88 -10.27 15.02
C ILE A 98 8.12 -9.92 16.30
N GLY A 99 8.89 -9.73 17.38
CA GLY A 99 8.36 -9.64 18.74
C GLY A 99 7.23 -8.64 18.91
N LEU A 100 6.31 -8.95 19.84
CA LEU A 100 5.21 -8.09 20.28
C LEU A 100 5.63 -6.63 20.49
N PHE A 101 6.89 -6.41 20.91
CA PHE A 101 7.49 -5.10 21.11
C PHE A 101 7.51 -4.21 19.85
N GLN A 102 7.90 -4.73 18.68
CA GLN A 102 7.97 -3.90 17.46
C GLN A 102 6.59 -3.50 16.95
N GLU A 103 5.62 -4.42 17.02
CA GLU A 103 4.23 -4.14 16.69
C GLU A 103 3.62 -3.13 17.69
N ALA A 104 3.89 -3.28 18.99
CA ALA A 104 3.45 -2.32 20.00
C ALA A 104 4.04 -0.92 19.74
N MET A 105 5.35 -0.84 19.45
CA MET A 105 6.02 0.43 19.12
C MET A 105 5.42 1.09 17.88
N TRP A 106 5.06 0.30 16.86
CA TRP A 106 4.37 0.82 15.67
C TRP A 106 3.02 1.45 16.04
N TYR A 107 2.21 0.78 16.86
CA TYR A 107 0.91 1.32 17.31
C TYR A 107 1.10 2.57 18.16
N ILE A 108 2.01 2.56 19.14
CA ILE A 108 2.30 3.70 20.02
C ILE A 108 2.67 4.93 19.18
N LYS A 109 3.59 4.78 18.21
CA LYS A 109 3.99 5.87 17.33
C LYS A 109 2.80 6.47 16.57
N HIS A 110 1.96 5.64 15.95
CA HIS A 110 0.85 6.14 15.13
C HIS A 110 -0.27 6.74 15.99
N VAL A 111 -0.54 6.16 17.16
CA VAL A 111 -1.50 6.72 18.13
C VAL A 111 -1.00 8.06 18.65
N ALA A 112 0.29 8.19 19.00
CA ALA A 112 0.87 9.47 19.43
C ALA A 112 0.73 10.55 18.36
N ILE A 113 0.98 10.23 17.07
CA ILE A 113 0.78 11.18 15.97
C ILE A 113 -0.70 11.57 15.85
N VAL A 114 -1.63 10.62 15.98
CA VAL A 114 -3.07 10.93 15.95
C VAL A 114 -3.45 11.87 17.09
N LEU A 115 -3.02 11.59 18.33
CA LEU A 115 -3.32 12.42 19.49
C LEU A 115 -2.74 13.83 19.37
N LEU A 116 -1.48 13.94 18.92
CA LEU A 116 -0.82 15.24 18.74
C LEU A 116 -1.48 16.06 17.62
N SER A 117 -1.82 15.42 16.49
CA SER A 117 -2.47 16.10 15.37
C SER A 117 -3.95 16.43 15.63
N MET A 118 -4.62 15.70 16.52
CA MET A 118 -6.05 15.85 16.81
C MET A 118 -6.42 17.27 17.22
N PHE A 119 -5.62 17.92 18.08
CA PHE A 119 -5.90 19.27 18.60
C PHE A 119 -5.94 20.35 17.51
N ILE A 120 -5.24 20.14 16.39
CA ILE A 120 -5.22 21.07 15.26
C ILE A 120 -6.18 20.57 14.16
N ALA A 121 -6.14 19.28 13.87
CA ALA A 121 -6.90 18.66 12.78
C ALA A 121 -8.41 18.70 13.00
N VAL A 122 -8.90 18.35 14.19
CA VAL A 122 -10.34 18.30 14.45
C VAL A 122 -11.00 19.68 14.33
N PRO A 123 -10.54 20.75 15.01
CA PRO A 123 -11.16 22.06 14.87
C PRO A 123 -10.99 22.63 13.46
N SER A 124 -9.86 22.40 12.79
CA SER A 124 -9.69 22.86 11.41
C SER A 124 -10.61 22.15 10.43
N LEU A 125 -10.73 20.82 10.50
CA LEU A 125 -11.68 20.06 9.68
C LEU A 125 -13.12 20.50 9.92
N MET A 126 -13.49 20.77 11.17
CA MET A 126 -14.82 21.28 11.52
C MET A 126 -15.05 22.69 10.96
N LEU A 127 -14.05 23.57 11.08
CA LEU A 127 -14.10 24.95 10.56
C LEU A 127 -14.21 24.98 9.03
N PHE A 128 -13.52 24.10 8.30
CA PHE A 128 -13.55 24.04 6.84
C PHE A 128 -14.56 23.04 6.27
N ALA A 129 -15.35 22.36 7.11
CA ALA A 129 -16.37 21.41 6.65
C ALA A 129 -17.37 22.02 5.66
N PRO A 130 -17.91 23.26 5.85
CA PRO A 130 -18.83 23.86 4.89
C PRO A 130 -18.19 24.07 3.51
N VAL A 131 -16.94 24.55 3.48
CA VAL A 131 -16.17 24.72 2.25
C VAL A 131 -15.95 23.37 1.56
N ALA A 132 -15.56 22.34 2.32
CA ALA A 132 -15.38 20.99 1.80
C ALA A 132 -16.67 20.40 1.20
N MET A 133 -17.82 20.64 1.84
CA MET A 133 -19.12 20.20 1.33
C MET A 133 -19.51 20.92 0.03
N ILE A 134 -19.31 22.23 -0.05
CA ILE A 134 -19.54 23.00 -1.29
C ILE A 134 -18.67 22.44 -2.42
N CYS A 135 -17.36 22.32 -2.22
CA CYS A 135 -16.44 21.77 -3.20
C CYS A 135 -16.82 20.35 -3.63
N GLN A 136 -17.23 19.49 -2.68
CA GLN A 136 -17.68 18.13 -2.97
C GLN A 136 -18.95 18.12 -3.82
N ASN A 137 -19.95 18.92 -3.48
CA ASN A 137 -21.23 18.94 -4.18
C ASN A 137 -21.08 19.44 -5.62
N LEU A 138 -20.34 20.53 -5.85
CA LEU A 138 -20.14 21.02 -7.21
C LEU A 138 -19.26 20.08 -8.04
N SER A 139 -18.19 19.51 -7.46
CA SER A 139 -17.33 18.57 -8.19
C SER A 139 -18.05 17.26 -8.56
N LEU A 140 -19.00 16.79 -7.75
CA LEU A 140 -19.84 15.64 -8.09
C LEU A 140 -20.81 15.94 -9.24
N LYS A 141 -21.40 17.14 -9.26
CA LYS A 141 -22.22 17.58 -10.40
C LYS A 141 -21.39 17.59 -11.68
N GLU A 142 -20.18 18.13 -11.64
CA GLU A 142 -19.31 18.15 -12.82
C GLU A 142 -18.83 16.76 -13.24
N LYS A 143 -18.53 15.88 -12.28
CA LYS A 143 -18.24 14.47 -12.56
C LYS A 143 -19.36 13.80 -13.36
N SER A 144 -20.62 14.02 -12.98
CA SER A 144 -21.76 13.42 -13.69
C SER A 144 -21.86 13.91 -15.14
N ARG A 145 -21.60 15.20 -15.39
CA ARG A 145 -21.55 15.78 -16.73
C ARG A 145 -20.40 15.22 -17.56
N ALA A 146 -19.22 15.11 -16.97
CA ALA A 146 -18.04 14.59 -17.66
C ALA A 146 -18.15 13.11 -18.01
N LEU A 147 -18.83 12.32 -17.19
CA LEU A 147 -19.15 10.91 -17.48
C LEU A 147 -20.21 10.79 -18.58
N ALA A 148 -21.25 11.64 -18.56
CA ALA A 148 -22.26 11.66 -19.63
C ALA A 148 -21.68 12.10 -20.99
N ALA A 149 -20.71 13.01 -20.98
CA ALA A 149 -20.08 13.53 -22.19
C ALA A 149 -19.04 12.60 -22.83
N SER A 150 -18.58 11.55 -22.14
CA SER A 150 -17.51 10.68 -22.65
C SER A 150 -17.79 9.21 -22.42
N SER A 151 -17.88 8.45 -23.51
CA SER A 151 -18.04 7.00 -23.50
C SER A 151 -16.82 6.25 -22.95
N VAL A 152 -15.65 6.89 -22.91
CA VAL A 152 -14.36 6.26 -22.55
C VAL A 152 -13.99 6.50 -21.07
N LYS A 153 -14.61 7.48 -20.39
CA LYS A 153 -14.28 7.81 -19.00
C LYS A 153 -15.02 6.89 -18.03
N TYR A 154 -14.28 6.04 -17.34
CA TYR A 154 -14.88 5.11 -16.37
C TYR A 154 -15.29 5.77 -15.03
N LYS A 155 -14.44 6.63 -14.44
CA LYS A 155 -14.68 7.19 -13.08
C LYS A 155 -14.51 8.71 -12.96
N ALA A 156 -13.86 9.36 -13.92
CA ALA A 156 -13.63 10.81 -13.99
C ALA A 156 -13.17 11.45 -12.66
N PHE A 157 -12.27 10.79 -11.91
CA PHE A 157 -11.77 11.31 -10.64
C PHE A 157 -10.79 12.49 -10.81
N ASP A 158 -10.11 12.52 -11.95
CA ASP A 158 -9.31 13.65 -12.43
C ASP A 158 -10.14 14.94 -12.50
N VAL A 159 -11.35 14.85 -13.08
CA VAL A 159 -12.28 15.99 -13.17
C VAL A 159 -12.74 16.44 -11.78
N VAL A 160 -13.02 15.50 -10.87
CA VAL A 160 -13.39 15.85 -9.49
C VAL A 160 -12.27 16.62 -8.80
N ALA A 161 -11.03 16.16 -8.93
CA ALA A 161 -9.89 16.77 -8.28
C ALA A 161 -9.62 18.19 -8.82
N SER A 162 -9.56 18.36 -10.14
CA SER A 162 -9.33 19.67 -10.75
C SER A 162 -10.46 20.64 -10.42
N TYR A 163 -11.72 20.18 -10.43
CA TYR A 163 -12.86 21.02 -10.10
C TYR A 163 -12.87 21.45 -8.63
N LYS A 164 -12.47 20.59 -7.70
CA LYS A 164 -12.30 20.98 -6.30
C LYS A 164 -11.27 22.09 -6.13
N ILE A 165 -10.16 22.04 -6.87
CA ILE A 165 -9.13 23.09 -6.84
C ILE A 165 -9.71 24.40 -7.39
N MET A 166 -10.38 24.36 -8.56
CA MET A 166 -10.99 25.56 -9.16
C MET A 166 -12.01 26.23 -8.23
N VAL A 167 -12.89 25.44 -7.60
CA VAL A 167 -13.87 25.96 -6.65
C VAL A 167 -13.19 26.49 -5.39
N ALA A 168 -12.17 25.79 -4.87
CA ALA A 168 -11.45 26.21 -3.67
C ALA A 168 -10.75 27.55 -3.85
N ILE A 169 -10.17 27.83 -5.02
CA ILE A 169 -9.51 29.12 -5.33
C ILE A 169 -10.47 30.30 -5.14
N VAL A 170 -11.78 30.13 -5.40
CA VAL A 170 -12.78 31.18 -5.24
C VAL A 170 -13.43 31.16 -3.86
N ILE A 171 -13.84 29.99 -3.38
CA ILE A 171 -14.62 29.85 -2.14
C ILE A 171 -13.74 30.08 -0.90
N VAL A 172 -12.48 29.65 -0.89
CA VAL A 172 -11.60 29.79 0.28
C VAL A 172 -11.33 31.27 0.60
N PRO A 173 -10.94 32.14 -0.34
CA PRO A 173 -10.78 33.57 -0.05
C PRO A 173 -12.07 34.24 0.45
N ILE A 174 -13.22 33.94 -0.16
CA ILE A 174 -14.53 34.47 0.27
C ILE A 174 -14.84 34.02 1.70
N TYR A 175 -14.63 32.74 2.01
CA TYR A 175 -14.86 32.19 3.34
C TYR A 175 -13.96 32.86 4.39
N ASN A 176 -12.68 33.06 4.07
CA ASN A 176 -11.75 33.77 4.94
C ASN A 176 -12.14 35.23 5.18
N LEU A 177 -12.67 35.92 4.15
CA LEU A 177 -13.17 37.28 4.30
C LEU A 177 -14.39 37.33 5.25
N LEU A 178 -15.29 36.35 5.17
CA LEU A 178 -16.42 36.26 6.09
C LEU A 178 -15.95 36.00 7.53
N LEU A 179 -14.98 35.10 7.71
CA LEU A 179 -14.39 34.82 9.03
C LEU A 179 -13.68 36.04 9.62
N SER A 180 -12.98 36.83 8.81
CA SER A 180 -12.31 38.05 9.30
C SER A 180 -13.31 39.10 9.77
N ILE A 181 -14.44 39.26 9.09
CA ILE A 181 -15.53 40.16 9.51
C ILE A 181 -16.13 39.71 10.84
N ILE A 182 -16.38 38.40 10.99
CA ILE A 182 -16.88 37.82 12.25
C ILE A 182 -15.88 38.06 13.38
N LEU A 183 -14.58 37.85 13.13
CA LEU A 183 -13.52 38.02 14.11
C LEU A 183 -13.47 39.46 14.65
N VAL A 184 -13.56 40.47 13.78
CA VAL A 184 -13.59 41.89 14.20
C VAL A 184 -14.79 42.19 15.08
N LYS A 185 -15.97 41.61 14.77
CA LYS A 185 -17.17 41.78 15.61
C LYS A 185 -17.02 41.14 16.98
N MET A 186 -16.30 40.01 17.09
CA MET A 186 -16.08 39.31 18.36
C MET A 186 -14.99 39.96 19.22
N VAL A 187 -14.02 40.65 18.62
CA VAL A 187 -12.90 41.28 19.32
C VAL A 187 -12.83 42.77 19.00
N PRO A 188 -13.75 43.59 19.56
CA PRO A 188 -13.89 45.01 19.20
C PRO A 188 -12.74 45.90 19.68
N PHE A 189 -11.83 45.36 20.49
CA PHE A 189 -10.68 46.10 21.03
C PHE A 189 -9.59 46.37 19.98
N PHE A 190 -9.57 45.60 18.89
CA PHE A 190 -8.64 45.82 17.77
C PHE A 190 -9.29 46.66 16.67
N SER A 191 -8.48 47.48 15.99
CA SER A 191 -8.95 48.29 14.87
C SER A 191 -9.53 47.42 13.76
N PHE A 192 -10.63 47.90 13.17
CA PHE A 192 -11.34 47.30 12.04
C PHE A 192 -10.44 47.06 10.82
N ILE A 193 -9.31 47.76 10.74
CA ILE A 193 -8.35 47.66 9.62
C ILE A 193 -7.18 46.75 9.95
N SER A 194 -6.62 46.84 11.17
CA SER A 194 -5.42 46.08 11.51
C SER A 194 -5.68 44.59 11.70
N LEU A 195 -6.82 44.22 12.31
CA LEU A 195 -7.11 42.82 12.63
C LEU A 195 -7.40 41.96 11.38
N PRO A 196 -8.22 42.39 10.40
CA PRO A 196 -8.40 41.64 9.16
C PRO A 196 -7.13 41.55 8.31
N PHE A 197 -6.31 42.60 8.32
CA PHE A 197 -5.04 42.60 7.58
C PHE A 197 -4.08 41.54 8.13
N VAL A 198 -3.88 41.54 9.45
CA VAL A 198 -3.08 40.51 10.14
C VAL A 198 -3.68 39.12 9.88
N TYR A 199 -4.99 38.97 10.01
CA TYR A 199 -5.67 37.71 9.71
C TYR A 199 -5.37 37.24 8.28
N PHE A 200 -5.51 38.08 7.26
CA PHE A 200 -5.30 37.70 5.87
C PHE A 200 -3.84 37.33 5.56
N VAL A 201 -2.87 37.99 6.20
CA VAL A 201 -1.44 37.70 6.02
C VAL A 201 -1.04 36.38 6.66
N PHE A 202 -1.51 36.08 7.87
CA PHE A 202 -1.10 34.87 8.62
C PHE A 202 -1.96 33.64 8.32
N THR A 203 -3.21 33.83 7.90
CA THR A 203 -4.16 32.72 7.68
C THR A 203 -3.68 31.69 6.65
N PRO A 204 -3.06 32.04 5.51
CA PRO A 204 -2.53 31.05 4.57
C PRO A 204 -1.51 30.11 5.21
N ILE A 205 -0.64 30.63 6.08
CA ILE A 205 0.36 29.84 6.80
C ILE A 205 -0.34 28.89 7.79
N VAL A 206 -1.27 29.41 8.58
CA VAL A 206 -2.03 28.62 9.55
C VAL A 206 -2.86 27.54 8.85
N GLN A 207 -3.50 27.86 7.72
CA GLN A 207 -4.28 26.91 6.92
C GLN A 207 -3.40 25.81 6.32
N TYR A 208 -2.23 26.17 5.81
CA TYR A 208 -1.27 25.18 5.31
C TYR A 208 -0.85 24.20 6.41
N LEU A 209 -0.51 24.69 7.60
CA LEU A 209 -0.18 23.84 8.75
C LEU A 209 -1.38 22.99 9.20
N ALA A 210 -2.59 23.56 9.18
CA ALA A 210 -3.81 22.85 9.51
C ALA A 210 -4.11 21.71 8.52
N VAL A 211 -3.85 21.92 7.23
CA VAL A 211 -3.98 20.88 6.20
C VAL A 211 -2.97 19.75 6.44
N ILE A 212 -1.70 20.09 6.71
CA ILE A 212 -0.68 19.07 7.04
C ILE A 212 -1.08 18.25 8.27
N ALA A 213 -1.52 18.93 9.34
CA ALA A 213 -1.98 18.27 10.55
C ALA A 213 -3.19 17.36 10.29
N SER A 214 -4.15 17.82 9.47
CA SER A 214 -5.33 17.06 9.07
C SER A 214 -5.00 15.83 8.24
N ASP A 215 -4.05 15.96 7.31
CA ASP A 215 -3.57 14.83 6.50
C ASP A 215 -2.84 13.80 7.35
N ALA A 216 -2.01 14.25 8.30
CA ALA A 216 -1.37 13.37 9.27
C ALA A 216 -2.42 12.64 10.14
N PHE A 217 -3.42 13.36 10.66
CA PHE A 217 -4.49 12.80 11.48
C PHE A 217 -5.29 11.72 10.73
N VAL A 218 -5.91 12.07 9.60
CA VAL A 218 -6.73 11.15 8.80
C VAL A 218 -5.89 10.01 8.23
N GLY A 219 -4.66 10.29 7.79
CA GLY A 219 -3.74 9.31 7.25
C GLY A 219 -3.37 8.22 8.26
N ASN A 220 -3.05 8.61 9.50
CA ASN A 220 -2.68 7.66 10.56
C ASN A 220 -3.88 6.87 11.07
N ILE A 221 -5.07 7.48 11.22
CA ILE A 221 -6.31 6.76 11.54
C ILE A 221 -6.57 5.66 10.51
N LYS A 222 -6.49 5.99 9.21
CA LYS A 222 -6.70 5.01 8.13
C LYS A 222 -5.63 3.91 8.15
N ARG A 223 -4.38 4.20 8.54
CA ARG A 223 -3.31 3.19 8.69
C ARG A 223 -3.62 2.22 9.82
N ILE A 224 -3.96 2.73 11.00
CA ILE A 224 -4.33 1.91 12.16
C ILE A 224 -5.54 1.05 11.82
N ALA A 225 -6.60 1.63 11.27
CA ALA A 225 -7.82 0.91 10.89
C ALA A 225 -7.54 -0.23 9.90
N ARG A 226 -6.70 0.00 8.88
CA ARG A 226 -6.30 -1.08 7.95
C ARG A 226 -5.52 -2.18 8.65
N ARG A 227 -4.56 -1.84 9.51
CA ARG A 227 -3.78 -2.85 10.25
C ARG A 227 -4.72 -3.71 11.10
N VAL A 228 -5.65 -3.11 11.84
CA VAL A 228 -6.68 -3.82 12.62
C VAL A 228 -7.54 -4.74 11.75
N ARG A 229 -7.96 -4.29 10.56
CA ARG A 229 -8.73 -5.11 9.61
C ARG A 229 -7.95 -6.35 9.15
N ILE A 230 -6.66 -6.21 8.88
CA ILE A 230 -5.79 -7.35 8.54
C ILE A 230 -5.72 -8.33 9.72
N TYR A 231 -5.56 -7.83 10.96
CA TYR A 231 -5.55 -8.67 12.16
C TYR A 231 -6.86 -9.48 12.30
N LYS A 232 -8.02 -8.84 12.09
CA LYS A 232 -9.33 -9.52 12.15
C LYS A 232 -9.52 -10.59 11.06
N LYS A 233 -9.04 -10.33 9.84
CA LYS A 233 -9.20 -11.25 8.70
C LYS A 233 -8.28 -12.47 8.77
N GLY A 234 -7.16 -12.36 9.46
CA GLY A 234 -6.12 -13.39 9.53
C GLY A 234 -4.89 -12.96 8.76
N ARG A 235 -3.85 -12.52 9.48
CA ARG A 235 -2.58 -12.10 8.87
C ARG A 235 -1.88 -13.22 8.10
N ARG A 236 -1.95 -14.45 8.62
CA ARG A 236 -1.29 -15.63 8.03
C ARG A 236 -1.94 -16.01 6.70
N THR A 237 -3.26 -16.14 6.68
CA THR A 237 -4.02 -16.55 5.49
C THR A 237 -3.81 -15.59 4.33
N LEU A 238 -3.92 -14.27 4.55
CA LEU A 238 -3.68 -13.26 3.51
C LEU A 238 -2.25 -13.28 2.98
N ARG A 239 -1.26 -13.51 3.86
CA ARG A 239 0.15 -13.60 3.47
C ARG A 239 0.43 -14.88 2.69
N GLU A 240 -0.14 -16.01 3.11
CA GLU A 240 -0.03 -17.30 2.42
C GLU A 240 -0.67 -17.24 1.04
N GLN A 241 -1.89 -16.68 0.92
CA GLN A 241 -2.55 -16.44 -0.36
C GLN A 241 -1.68 -15.59 -1.28
N ARG A 242 -1.18 -14.44 -0.78
CA ARG A 242 -0.27 -13.57 -1.53
C ARG A 242 0.97 -14.33 -2.00
N ASN A 243 1.62 -15.08 -1.12
CA ASN A 243 2.82 -15.83 -1.44
C ASN A 243 2.56 -16.97 -2.45
N ARG A 244 1.40 -17.61 -2.38
CA ARG A 244 0.94 -18.60 -3.37
C ARG A 244 0.78 -17.95 -4.74
N LEU A 245 0.14 -16.78 -4.81
CA LEU A 245 -0.02 -16.03 -6.06
C LEU A 245 1.32 -15.58 -6.64
N VAL A 246 2.23 -15.07 -5.81
CA VAL A 246 3.58 -14.68 -6.26
C VAL A 246 4.32 -15.87 -6.87
N ARG A 247 4.25 -17.06 -6.24
CA ARG A 247 4.87 -18.28 -6.78
C ARG A 247 4.26 -18.69 -8.13
N LYS A 248 2.93 -18.80 -8.19
CA LYS A 248 2.23 -19.14 -9.45
C LYS A 248 2.52 -18.14 -10.56
N LEU A 249 2.55 -16.85 -10.23
CA LEU A 249 2.88 -15.80 -11.16
C LEU A 249 4.31 -15.90 -11.66
N ARG A 250 5.29 -16.24 -10.80
CA ARG A 250 6.68 -16.42 -11.21
C ARG A 250 6.82 -17.59 -12.18
N ILE A 251 6.16 -18.71 -11.88
CA ILE A 251 6.13 -19.88 -12.77
C ILE A 251 5.54 -19.49 -14.13
N ALA A 252 4.39 -18.82 -14.15
CA ALA A 252 3.77 -18.34 -15.38
C ALA A 252 4.68 -17.37 -16.16
N VAL A 253 5.33 -16.42 -15.48
CA VAL A 253 6.24 -15.48 -16.15
C VAL A 253 7.45 -16.20 -16.76
N ASN A 254 8.01 -17.20 -16.09
CA ASN A 254 9.13 -17.99 -16.63
C ASN A 254 8.67 -18.87 -17.81
N GLU A 255 7.44 -19.39 -17.79
CA GLU A 255 6.91 -20.26 -18.85
C GLU A 255 6.46 -19.47 -20.09
N TYR A 256 5.70 -18.39 -19.91
CA TYR A 256 5.13 -17.61 -21.02
C TYR A 256 5.98 -16.40 -21.42
N GLY A 257 6.89 -15.94 -20.55
CA GLY A 257 7.78 -14.80 -20.84
C GLY A 257 8.57 -15.00 -22.14
N PRO A 258 9.35 -16.09 -22.28
CA PRO A 258 10.07 -16.38 -23.51
C PRO A 258 9.17 -16.61 -24.73
N LYS A 259 8.00 -17.25 -24.53
CA LYS A 259 7.02 -17.55 -25.61
C LYS A 259 6.38 -16.30 -26.20
N VAL A 260 6.14 -15.28 -25.38
CA VAL A 260 5.41 -14.06 -25.78
C VAL A 260 6.35 -12.89 -26.08
N LEU A 261 7.43 -12.72 -25.29
CA LEU A 261 8.33 -11.57 -25.37
C LEU A 261 9.56 -11.85 -26.23
N GLY A 262 9.75 -13.09 -26.67
CA GLY A 262 10.87 -13.54 -27.49
C GLY A 262 12.02 -14.17 -26.68
N PRO A 263 13.02 -14.73 -27.39
CA PRO A 263 14.12 -15.48 -26.77
C PRO A 263 15.04 -14.60 -25.89
N ASP A 264 15.13 -13.30 -26.17
CA ASP A 264 15.93 -12.32 -25.41
C ASP A 264 15.33 -11.97 -24.02
N PHE A 265 14.23 -12.63 -23.63
CA PHE A 265 13.49 -12.31 -22.41
C PHE A 265 14.39 -12.29 -21.16
N GLU A 266 15.23 -13.31 -20.99
CA GLU A 266 16.10 -13.46 -19.82
C GLU A 266 17.22 -12.41 -19.80
N GLU A 267 17.78 -12.05 -20.96
CA GLU A 267 18.81 -11.02 -21.06
C GLU A 267 18.25 -9.65 -20.69
N LYS A 268 17.06 -9.34 -21.19
CA LYS A 268 16.40 -8.04 -20.97
C LYS A 268 15.64 -8.01 -19.63
N ARG A 269 15.73 -9.03 -18.80
CA ARG A 269 14.91 -9.17 -17.58
C ARG A 269 15.36 -8.18 -16.49
N ILE A 270 14.46 -7.29 -16.09
CA ILE A 270 14.74 -6.26 -15.06
C ILE A 270 14.92 -6.89 -13.67
N LEU A 271 14.14 -7.93 -13.36
CA LEU A 271 14.19 -8.63 -12.07
C LEU A 271 14.74 -10.03 -12.27
N LYS A 272 16.04 -10.23 -12.04
CA LYS A 272 16.69 -11.55 -12.16
C LYS A 272 16.20 -12.47 -11.05
N ASN A 273 16.17 -13.77 -11.31
CA ASN A 273 15.77 -14.77 -10.31
C ASN A 273 16.67 -14.70 -9.07
N GLU A 274 17.98 -14.50 -9.26
CA GLU A 274 18.99 -14.36 -8.21
C GLU A 274 18.68 -13.22 -7.24
N ASP A 275 18.27 -12.05 -7.74
CA ASP A 275 17.94 -10.90 -6.89
C ASP A 275 16.79 -11.25 -5.95
N VAL A 276 15.82 -12.02 -6.44
CA VAL A 276 14.60 -12.35 -5.70
C VAL A 276 14.86 -13.48 -4.70
N GLU A 277 15.63 -14.50 -5.09
CA GLU A 277 16.10 -15.58 -4.21
C GLU A 277 16.99 -15.06 -3.08
N ASN A 278 17.90 -14.11 -3.37
CA ASN A 278 18.72 -13.48 -2.35
C ASN A 278 17.88 -12.75 -1.28
N ILE A 279 16.73 -12.18 -1.65
CA ILE A 279 15.83 -11.53 -0.68
C ILE A 279 15.09 -12.56 0.15
N ASP A 280 14.57 -13.64 -0.45
CA ASP A 280 13.91 -14.71 0.28
C ASP A 280 14.91 -15.34 1.27
N ALA A 281 16.16 -15.57 0.85
CA ALA A 281 17.26 -16.03 1.69
C ALA A 281 17.64 -15.02 2.80
N THR A 282 17.69 -13.71 2.50
CA THR A 282 17.96 -12.65 3.49
C THR A 282 16.84 -12.54 4.52
N GLN A 283 15.58 -12.70 4.10
CA GLN A 283 14.44 -12.73 5.02
C GLN A 283 14.51 -13.96 5.92
N VAL A 284 14.80 -15.14 5.36
CA VAL A 284 14.96 -16.39 6.13
C VAL A 284 16.15 -16.31 7.09
N SER A 285 17.28 -15.74 6.68
CA SER A 285 18.44 -15.57 7.57
C SER A 285 18.19 -14.55 8.68
N SER A 286 17.47 -13.45 8.41
CA SER A 286 17.04 -12.49 9.43
C SER A 286 16.05 -13.09 10.44
N LEU A 287 15.20 -14.00 9.98
CA LEU A 287 14.29 -14.76 10.82
C LEU A 287 15.05 -15.75 11.69
N ALA A 288 16.02 -16.46 11.11
CA ALA A 288 16.86 -17.40 11.84
C ALA A 288 17.74 -16.70 12.89
N SER A 289 18.30 -15.51 12.59
CA SER A 289 19.08 -14.74 13.57
C SER A 289 18.20 -14.19 14.70
N THR A 290 16.99 -13.73 14.39
CA THR A 290 16.00 -13.32 15.39
C THR A 290 15.62 -14.49 16.30
N ALA A 291 15.33 -15.65 15.73
CA ALA A 291 15.04 -16.87 16.50
C ALA A 291 16.22 -17.28 17.38
N ARG A 292 17.46 -17.22 16.88
CA ARG A 292 18.67 -17.48 17.69
C ARG A 292 18.84 -16.48 18.84
N SER A 293 18.53 -15.20 18.61
CA SER A 293 18.58 -14.18 19.65
C SER A 293 17.54 -14.44 20.75
N TYR A 294 16.32 -14.82 20.38
CA TYR A 294 15.28 -15.21 21.33
C TYR A 294 15.63 -16.51 22.09
N LEU A 295 16.22 -17.49 21.41
CA LEU A 295 16.69 -18.72 22.06
C LEU A 295 17.87 -18.44 23.00
N GLY A 296 18.73 -17.49 22.64
CA GLY A 296 19.82 -17.01 23.50
C GLY A 296 19.29 -16.35 24.77
N SER A 297 18.27 -15.49 24.67
CA SER A 297 17.64 -14.88 25.84
C SER A 297 16.93 -15.91 26.70
N VAL A 298 16.18 -16.85 26.11
CA VAL A 298 15.50 -17.93 26.85
C VAL A 298 16.49 -18.84 27.56
N LYS A 299 17.64 -19.16 26.93
CA LYS A 299 18.71 -19.95 27.56
C LYS A 299 19.39 -19.20 28.71
N GLN A 300 19.56 -17.88 28.58
CA GLN A 300 20.08 -17.01 29.63
C GLN A 300 19.09 -16.98 30.82
N ASP A 301 17.80 -16.80 30.54
CA ASP A 301 16.73 -16.78 31.55
C ASP A 301 16.56 -18.15 32.26
N LEU A 302 16.84 -19.26 31.55
CA LEU A 302 16.87 -20.62 32.10
C LEU A 302 18.12 -20.91 32.94
N HIS A 303 19.23 -20.20 32.73
CA HIS A 303 20.45 -20.33 33.52
C HIS A 303 20.38 -19.48 34.81
N ASP A 304 19.56 -18.43 34.83
CA ASP A 304 19.26 -17.63 36.03
C ASP A 304 18.22 -18.30 36.96
N PHE A 305 17.52 -19.33 36.48
CA PHE A 305 16.72 -20.23 37.32
C PHE A 305 17.56 -21.42 37.76
N ASP A 306 17.75 -21.58 39.07
CA ASP A 306 18.55 -22.65 39.67
C ASP A 306 18.16 -24.02 39.10
N VAL A 307 19.12 -24.65 38.41
CA VAL A 307 18.92 -25.86 37.60
C VAL A 307 18.90 -27.07 38.53
N ASP A 308 17.76 -27.31 39.18
CA ASP A 308 17.50 -28.58 39.90
C ASP A 308 16.04 -29.08 39.76
N VAL A 309 15.19 -28.41 38.97
CA VAL A 309 13.76 -28.75 38.86
C VAL A 309 13.23 -28.65 37.42
N ILE A 310 13.88 -29.30 36.45
CA ILE A 310 13.28 -29.53 35.13
C ILE A 310 13.34 -31.03 34.81
N PRO A 311 12.20 -31.72 34.62
CA PRO A 311 12.19 -33.12 34.20
C PRO A 311 12.91 -33.28 32.86
N GLU A 312 13.83 -34.26 32.75
CA GLU A 312 14.58 -34.54 31.52
C GLU A 312 13.66 -34.70 30.28
N ASP A 313 12.44 -35.19 30.51
CA ASP A 313 11.37 -35.33 29.51
C ASP A 313 11.07 -34.02 28.78
N LEU A 314 11.12 -32.87 29.46
CA LEU A 314 10.82 -31.57 28.85
C LEU A 314 11.93 -31.11 27.89
N VAL A 315 13.19 -31.41 28.24
CA VAL A 315 14.36 -31.10 27.41
C VAL A 315 14.35 -31.98 26.15
N GLU A 316 13.95 -33.23 26.29
CA GLU A 316 13.84 -34.18 25.17
C GLU A 316 12.68 -33.83 24.24
N ILE A 317 11.52 -33.42 24.78
CA ILE A 317 10.38 -32.92 24.00
C ILE A 317 10.78 -31.67 23.23
N ILE A 318 11.45 -30.71 23.88
CA ILE A 318 11.91 -29.47 23.25
C ILE A 318 12.91 -29.78 22.12
N SER A 319 13.88 -30.68 22.34
CA SER A 319 14.84 -31.14 21.34
C SER A 319 14.18 -31.85 20.14
N SER A 320 13.16 -32.69 20.40
CA SER A 320 12.41 -33.39 19.36
C SER A 320 11.58 -32.44 18.47
N VAL A 321 10.97 -31.41 19.08
CA VAL A 321 10.25 -30.35 18.36
C VAL A 321 11.22 -29.52 17.52
N PHE A 322 12.43 -29.25 18.02
CA PHE A 322 13.48 -28.55 17.27
C PHE A 322 14.03 -29.35 16.08
N SER A 323 14.23 -30.67 16.23
CA SER A 323 14.63 -31.56 15.13
C SER A 323 13.55 -31.64 14.06
N THR A 324 12.29 -31.79 14.48
CA THR A 324 11.14 -31.91 13.57
C THR A 324 10.87 -30.61 12.81
N ALA A 325 10.99 -29.45 13.47
CA ALA A 325 10.86 -28.15 12.82
C ALA A 325 11.99 -27.88 11.82
N GLY A 326 13.23 -28.28 12.15
CA GLY A 326 14.37 -28.20 11.22
C GLY A 326 14.19 -29.08 9.99
N HIS A 327 13.70 -30.31 10.16
CA HIS A 327 13.43 -31.23 9.05
C HIS A 327 12.23 -30.82 8.19
N ALA A 328 11.18 -30.23 8.78
CA ALA A 328 10.01 -29.72 8.05
C ALA A 328 10.37 -28.52 7.16
N VAL A 329 11.17 -27.59 7.68
CA VAL A 329 11.69 -26.45 6.91
C VAL A 329 12.64 -26.91 5.80
N ARG A 330 13.44 -27.94 6.03
CA ARG A 330 14.35 -28.50 5.00
C ARG A 330 13.62 -29.28 3.91
N ARG A 331 12.50 -29.95 4.23
CA ARG A 331 11.64 -30.63 3.25
C ARG A 331 10.84 -29.66 2.37
N GLU A 332 10.39 -28.53 2.89
CA GLU A 332 9.73 -27.50 2.07
C GLU A 332 10.69 -26.82 1.08
N VAL A 333 11.99 -26.81 1.38
CA VAL A 333 13.03 -26.28 0.49
C VAL A 333 13.53 -27.31 -0.53
N SER A 334 13.44 -28.61 -0.23
CA SER A 334 13.92 -29.68 -1.12
C SER A 334 12.85 -30.29 -2.04
N MET A 335 11.59 -29.84 -1.95
CA MET A 335 10.57 -30.14 -2.96
C MET A 335 10.56 -29.00 -4.00
N GLU A 336 11.67 -28.93 -4.73
CA GLU A 336 11.80 -28.26 -6.04
C GLU A 336 11.02 -29.01 -7.12
#